data_AF-A0A3N5G0Q5-F1
#
_entry.id   AF-A0A3N5G0Q5-F1
#
_cell.length_a   1.000
_cell.length_b   1.000
_cell.length_c   1.000
_cell.angle_alpha   90.00
_cell.angle_beta   90.00
_cell.angle_gamma   90.00
#
_symmetry.space_group_name_H-M   'P 1'
#
loop_
_entity.id
_entity.type
_entity.pdbx_description
1 polymer ?
#
loop_
_entity_poly.entity_id
_entity_poly.type
_entity_poly.pdbx_seq_one_letter_code
_entity_poly.pdbx_strand_id
1 'polypeptide(L)'
;MKRNCNFAIAIAAAVLAVLGGTATVSAQDKYSLKSPTEGDAVRPFRVHFPDEALADLKRRIAATRWPEREIVPDQSQGVQLATVQKLARYWETEYDWRKCEAQLNALPQYITRIDGVDIHFIHVRSKQPDALPMIVTHGWPGSIIEQLKIIDPLTNPTAHGGSASDAFDVVIPSLPGYGFSGKPTELGWD
;
A
#
# COMPACT_ATOMS: atom_id res chain seq x y z
N MET A 1 -51.10 -55.03 0.28
CA MET A 1 -52.45 -55.09 0.90
C MET A 1 -52.40 -56.09 2.05
N LYS A 2 -52.92 -55.73 3.25
CA LYS A 2 -52.76 -56.36 4.60
C LYS A 2 -51.49 -55.90 5.35
N ARG A 3 -51.54 -54.87 6.21
CA ARG A 3 -51.97 -54.81 7.64
C ARG A 3 -51.25 -55.80 8.54
N ASN A 4 -50.48 -55.29 9.51
CA ASN A 4 -50.67 -55.56 10.93
C ASN A 4 -49.92 -54.54 11.82
N CYS A 5 -50.69 -53.88 12.69
CA CYS A 5 -50.25 -53.14 13.86
C CYS A 5 -50.06 -54.10 15.05
N ASN A 6 -49.29 -53.68 16.05
CA ASN A 6 -49.58 -53.82 17.49
C ASN A 6 -48.52 -53.01 18.27
N PHE A 7 -48.91 -51.90 18.91
CA PHE A 7 -49.26 -51.74 20.34
C PHE A 7 -48.05 -51.43 21.25
N ALA A 8 -48.02 -50.21 21.81
CA ALA A 8 -48.19 -49.93 23.25
C ALA A 8 -47.37 -48.71 23.74
N ILE A 9 -48.10 -47.72 24.28
CA ILE A 9 -47.95 -47.07 25.59
C ILE A 9 -46.54 -46.59 26.02
N ALA A 10 -46.36 -45.26 26.18
CA ALA A 10 -46.12 -44.61 27.49
C ALA A 10 -45.40 -43.24 27.41
N ILE A 11 -46.01 -42.28 28.09
CA ILE A 11 -45.41 -41.29 29.01
C ILE A 11 -44.59 -40.15 28.42
N ALA A 12 -45.14 -38.95 28.65
CA ALA A 12 -44.51 -37.66 28.49
C ALA A 12 -43.29 -37.50 29.41
N ALA A 13 -42.18 -37.00 28.84
CA ALA A 13 -41.15 -36.29 29.56
C ALA A 13 -40.82 -35.02 28.78
N ALA A 14 -41.18 -33.88 29.36
CA ALA A 14 -40.79 -32.57 28.87
C ALA A 14 -39.32 -32.35 29.22
N VAL A 15 -38.47 -32.20 28.20
CA VAL A 15 -37.12 -31.65 28.35
C VAL A 15 -37.10 -30.34 27.56
N LEU A 16 -36.99 -29.25 28.31
CA LEU A 16 -36.84 -27.90 27.79
C LEU A 16 -35.42 -27.76 27.22
N ALA A 17 -35.26 -27.95 25.91
CA ALA A 17 -34.01 -27.66 25.22
C ALA A 17 -33.98 -26.18 24.85
N VAL A 18 -33.20 -25.39 25.58
CA VAL A 18 -32.78 -24.05 25.15
C VAL A 18 -31.83 -24.23 23.96
N LEU A 19 -32.36 -24.12 22.75
CA LEU A 19 -31.55 -24.02 21.54
C LEU A 19 -30.94 -22.62 21.49
N GLY A 20 -29.73 -22.49 22.03
CA GLY A 20 -28.82 -21.41 21.68
C GLY A 20 -28.45 -21.53 20.21
N GLY A 21 -29.13 -20.77 19.35
CA GLY A 21 -28.75 -20.62 17.95
C GLY A 21 -27.43 -19.88 17.87
N THR A 22 -26.33 -20.60 17.70
CA THR A 22 -25.08 -20.01 17.23
C THR A 22 -25.25 -19.67 15.75
N ALA A 23 -25.58 -18.41 15.46
CA ALA A 23 -25.48 -17.89 14.11
C ALA A 23 -23.99 -17.77 13.75
N THR A 24 -23.48 -18.74 12.99
CA THR A 24 -22.21 -18.60 12.29
C THR A 24 -22.42 -17.64 11.14
N VAL A 25 -22.14 -16.34 11.34
CA VAL A 25 -22.05 -15.38 10.24
C VAL A 25 -20.77 -15.69 9.46
N SER A 26 -20.92 -16.21 8.25
CA SER A 26 -19.83 -16.37 7.30
C SER A 26 -19.26 -15.00 6.94
N ALA A 27 -17.95 -14.84 6.99
CA ALA A 27 -17.26 -13.61 6.60
C ALA A 27 -17.43 -13.26 5.09
N GLN A 28 -18.04 -14.15 4.31
CA GLN A 28 -18.25 -13.96 2.87
C GLN A 28 -19.42 -13.02 2.54
N ASP A 29 -20.35 -12.77 3.47
CA ASP A 29 -21.55 -11.97 3.17
C ASP A 29 -21.30 -10.45 3.14
N LYS A 30 -20.10 -9.98 3.50
CA LYS A 30 -19.80 -8.53 3.62
C LYS A 30 -19.05 -7.90 2.44
N TYR A 31 -18.57 -8.69 1.48
CA TYR A 31 -17.84 -8.17 0.31
C TYR A 31 -18.57 -8.53 -0.98
N SER A 32 -19.73 -7.91 -1.21
CA SER A 32 -20.35 -7.94 -2.54
C SER A 32 -19.49 -7.10 -3.49
N LEU A 33 -18.59 -7.75 -4.23
CA LEU A 33 -17.76 -7.11 -5.23
C LEU A 33 -18.66 -6.59 -6.35
N LYS A 34 -18.83 -5.28 -6.41
CA LYS A 34 -19.46 -4.61 -7.56
C LYS A 34 -18.63 -4.92 -8.79
N SER A 35 -19.26 -5.34 -9.89
CA SER A 35 -18.53 -5.63 -11.13
C SER A 35 -17.79 -4.38 -11.58
N PRO A 36 -16.49 -4.48 -11.93
CA PRO A 36 -15.70 -3.33 -12.34
C PRO A 36 -16.31 -2.69 -13.58
N THR A 37 -16.50 -1.37 -13.53
CA THR A 37 -16.82 -0.54 -14.69
C THR A 37 -15.54 -0.28 -15.50
N GLU A 38 -15.63 0.22 -16.73
CA GLU A 38 -14.44 0.50 -17.57
C GLU A 38 -13.40 1.41 -16.89
N GLY A 39 -13.82 2.24 -15.92
CA GLY A 39 -12.93 3.07 -15.11
C GLY A 39 -12.09 2.30 -14.08
N ASP A 40 -12.50 1.09 -13.70
CA ASP A 40 -11.95 0.30 -12.59
C ASP A 40 -10.87 -0.71 -13.05
N ALA A 41 -10.46 -0.64 -14.32
CA ALA A 41 -9.42 -1.50 -14.87
C ALA A 41 -8.04 -1.17 -14.29
N VAL A 42 -7.28 -2.21 -13.96
CA VAL A 42 -5.87 -2.09 -13.56
C VAL A 42 -5.02 -1.79 -14.79
N ARG A 43 -4.41 -0.61 -14.82
CA ARG A 43 -3.61 -0.12 -15.96
C ARG A 43 -2.13 -0.04 -15.59
N PRO A 44 -1.20 -0.43 -16.47
CA PRO A 44 0.22 -0.19 -16.24
C PRO A 44 0.52 1.29 -16.03
N PHE A 45 1.42 1.59 -15.10
CA PHE A 45 1.87 2.94 -14.80
C PHE A 45 3.39 3.02 -14.91
N ARG A 46 3.90 4.14 -15.41
CA ARG A 46 5.33 4.42 -15.51
C ARG A 46 5.59 5.82 -14.99
N VAL A 47 6.53 5.94 -14.06
CA VAL A 47 6.95 7.22 -13.50
C VAL A 47 7.69 8.01 -14.58
N HIS A 48 7.32 9.28 -14.73
CA HIS A 48 8.08 10.22 -15.53
C HIS A 48 8.18 11.58 -14.83
N PHE A 49 9.42 12.05 -14.62
CA PHE A 49 9.69 13.41 -14.18
C PHE A 49 10.05 14.28 -15.41
N PRO A 50 9.21 15.26 -15.79
CA PRO A 50 9.49 16.13 -16.93
C PRO A 50 10.78 16.92 -16.73
N ASP A 51 11.60 17.05 -17.78
CA ASP A 51 12.86 17.82 -17.72
C ASP A 51 12.63 19.27 -17.28
N GLU A 52 11.53 19.90 -17.73
CA GLU A 52 11.15 21.25 -17.33
C GLU A 52 10.88 21.37 -15.82
N ALA A 53 10.28 20.34 -15.20
CA ALA A 53 10.02 20.33 -13.77
C ALA A 53 11.32 20.16 -12.97
N LEU A 54 12.25 19.34 -13.46
CA LEU A 54 13.56 19.17 -12.86
C LEU A 54 14.43 20.43 -12.98
N ALA A 55 14.37 21.11 -14.13
CA ALA A 55 15.02 22.40 -14.34
C ALA A 55 14.43 23.49 -13.42
N ASP A 56 13.10 23.53 -13.29
CA ASP A 56 12.39 24.45 -12.39
C ASP A 56 12.78 24.22 -10.93
N LEU A 57 12.85 22.96 -10.49
CA LEU A 57 13.32 22.58 -9.16
C LEU A 57 14.72 23.14 -8.88
N LYS A 58 15.68 22.87 -9.76
CA LYS A 58 17.07 23.35 -9.59
C LYS A 58 17.15 24.87 -9.54
N ARG A 59 16.41 25.55 -10.43
CA ARG A 59 16.32 27.01 -10.46
C ARG A 59 15.80 27.58 -9.14
N ARG A 60 14.79 26.96 -8.53
CA ARG A 60 14.24 27.39 -7.23
C ARG A 60 15.21 27.17 -6.09
N ILE A 61 15.91 26.04 -6.07
CA ILE A 61 16.93 25.75 -5.06
C ILE A 61 18.07 26.79 -5.14
N ALA A 62 18.56 27.09 -6.35
CA ALA A 62 19.60 28.09 -6.57
C ALA A 62 19.19 29.51 -6.11
N ALA A 63 17.91 29.85 -6.27
CA ALA A 63 17.35 31.15 -5.90
C ALA A 63 16.88 31.23 -4.42
N THR A 64 17.23 30.26 -3.57
CA THR A 64 16.77 30.21 -2.18
C THR A 64 17.22 31.44 -1.40
N ARG A 65 16.25 32.18 -0.83
CA ARG A 65 16.51 33.20 0.19
C ARG A 65 16.58 32.52 1.56
N TRP A 66 17.78 32.41 2.10
CA TRP A 66 18.03 31.76 3.39
C TRP A 66 17.57 32.62 4.57
N PRO A 67 17.04 31.99 5.65
CA PRO A 67 16.81 32.69 6.91
C PRO A 67 18.12 32.96 7.64
N GLU A 68 18.06 33.71 8.74
CA GLU A 68 19.16 33.85 9.68
C GLU A 68 19.52 32.50 10.32
N ARG A 69 20.76 32.40 10.78
CA ARG A 69 21.27 31.22 11.48
C ARG A 69 20.57 31.06 12.84
N GLU A 70 20.34 29.81 13.23
CA GLU A 70 19.93 29.45 14.59
C GLU A 70 20.87 29.99 15.67
N ILE A 71 20.31 30.33 16.85
CA ILE A 71 21.08 30.85 18.00
C ILE A 71 21.64 29.74 18.89
N VAL A 72 21.11 28.53 18.76
CA VAL A 72 21.52 27.35 19.52
C VAL A 72 22.56 26.53 18.75
N PRO A 73 23.52 25.86 19.43
CA PRO A 73 24.51 25.03 18.76
C PRO A 73 23.97 23.63 18.36
N ASP A 74 22.77 23.26 18.82
CA ASP A 74 22.14 21.95 18.60
C ASP A 74 20.93 22.03 17.65
N GLN A 75 20.08 20.99 17.64
CA GLN A 75 18.89 20.88 16.77
C GLN A 75 17.58 21.13 17.53
N SER A 76 17.63 21.68 18.74
CA SER A 76 16.43 21.91 19.57
C SER A 76 15.43 22.88 18.94
N GLN A 77 15.88 23.72 17.99
CA GLN A 77 15.06 24.65 17.21
C GLN A 77 14.75 24.15 15.78
N GLY A 78 15.02 22.89 15.48
CA GLY A 78 14.80 22.28 14.16
C GLY A 78 16.11 22.03 13.40
N VAL A 79 15.99 21.87 12.08
CA VAL A 79 17.14 21.54 11.22
C VAL A 79 18.07 22.74 11.11
N GLN A 80 19.35 22.55 11.43
CA GLN A 80 20.36 23.61 11.37
C GLN A 80 20.55 24.14 9.94
N LEU A 81 20.75 25.46 9.80
CA LEU A 81 20.90 26.14 8.51
C LEU A 81 22.00 25.51 7.65
N ALA A 82 23.14 25.20 8.25
CA ALA A 82 24.27 24.60 7.56
C ALA A 82 23.94 23.22 6.96
N THR A 83 23.07 22.45 7.61
CA THR A 83 22.63 21.13 7.12
C THR A 83 21.71 21.28 5.91
N VAL A 84 20.72 22.19 5.98
CA VAL A 84 19.81 22.44 4.86
C VAL A 84 20.55 23.00 3.65
N GLN A 85 21.50 23.92 3.85
CA GLN A 85 22.33 24.47 2.76
C GLN A 85 23.16 23.39 2.06
N LYS A 86 23.75 22.45 2.82
CA LYS A 86 24.48 21.31 2.24
C LYS A 86 23.56 20.39 1.44
N LEU A 87 22.39 20.07 1.99
CA LEU A 87 21.40 19.22 1.32
C LEU A 87 20.89 19.88 0.04
N ALA A 88 20.54 21.17 0.09
CA ALA A 88 20.10 21.94 -1.06
C ALA A 88 21.14 21.94 -2.18
N ARG A 89 22.42 22.19 -1.85
CA ARG A 89 23.52 22.15 -2.81
C ARG A 89 23.63 20.78 -3.48
N TYR A 90 23.66 19.71 -2.70
CA TYR A 90 23.71 18.36 -3.23
C TYR A 90 22.53 18.08 -4.17
N TRP A 91 21.32 18.52 -3.79
CA TRP A 91 20.12 18.29 -4.59
C TRP A 91 20.11 19.07 -5.91
N GLU A 92 20.64 20.29 -5.91
CA GLU A 92 20.79 21.14 -7.09
C GLU A 92 21.82 20.56 -8.08
N THR A 93 22.99 20.16 -7.58
CA THR A 93 24.17 19.94 -8.41
C THR A 93 24.55 18.47 -8.62
N GLU A 94 24.21 17.58 -7.69
CA GLU A 94 24.75 16.21 -7.66
C GLU A 94 23.68 15.11 -7.70
N TYR A 95 22.48 15.37 -7.16
CA TYR A 95 21.44 14.36 -7.12
C TYR A 95 20.88 14.06 -8.52
N ASP A 96 20.93 12.79 -8.89
CA ASP A 96 20.41 12.30 -10.16
C ASP A 96 18.98 11.76 -10.02
N TRP A 97 18.01 12.57 -10.41
CA TRP A 97 16.60 12.19 -10.47
C TRP A 97 16.32 11.04 -11.44
N ARG A 98 17.11 10.91 -12.51
CA ARG A 98 16.93 9.83 -13.49
C ARG A 98 17.29 8.48 -12.90
N LYS A 99 18.23 8.43 -11.95
CA LYS A 99 18.51 7.22 -11.17
C LYS A 99 17.30 6.78 -10.34
N CYS A 100 16.63 7.70 -9.66
CA CYS A 100 15.42 7.40 -8.89
C CYS A 100 14.27 6.93 -9.81
N GLU A 101 14.05 7.65 -10.91
CA GLU A 101 13.06 7.29 -11.94
C GLU A 101 13.31 5.88 -12.51
N ALA A 102 14.56 5.55 -12.83
CA ALA A 102 14.94 4.23 -13.32
C ALA A 102 14.72 3.13 -12.26
N GLN A 103 15.04 3.40 -10.99
CA GLN A 103 14.80 2.47 -9.89
C GLN A 103 13.31 2.17 -9.70
N LEU A 104 12.46 3.19 -9.74
CA LEU A 104 11.00 3.01 -9.65
C LEU A 104 10.49 2.21 -10.86
N ASN A 105 10.89 2.60 -12.07
CA ASN A 105 10.43 1.95 -13.30
C ASN A 105 11.02 0.56 -13.57
N ALA A 106 11.98 0.10 -12.75
CA ALA A 106 12.41 -1.30 -12.74
C ALA A 106 11.38 -2.22 -12.09
N LEU A 107 10.39 -1.66 -11.38
CA LEU A 107 9.32 -2.39 -10.72
C LEU A 107 8.01 -2.29 -11.51
N PRO A 108 7.19 -3.36 -11.55
CA PRO A 108 5.84 -3.30 -12.11
C PRO A 108 4.96 -2.37 -11.26
N GLN A 109 4.50 -1.30 -11.88
CA GLN A 109 3.63 -0.29 -11.28
C GLN A 109 2.32 -0.22 -12.05
N TYR A 110 1.24 0.07 -11.33
CA TYR A 110 -0.11 0.10 -11.86
C TYR A 110 -0.90 1.25 -11.24
N ILE A 111 -2.00 1.58 -11.90
CA ILE A 111 -3.01 2.52 -11.42
C ILE A 111 -4.40 1.96 -11.69
N THR A 112 -5.32 2.13 -10.75
CA THR A 112 -6.73 1.76 -10.92
C THR A 112 -7.64 2.72 -10.18
N ARG A 113 -8.90 2.84 -10.59
CA ARG A 113 -9.89 3.67 -9.90
C ARG A 113 -10.51 2.90 -8.74
N ILE A 114 -10.47 3.48 -7.54
CA ILE A 114 -11.13 2.96 -6.35
C ILE A 114 -11.86 4.14 -5.68
N ASP A 115 -13.17 4.00 -5.48
CA ASP A 115 -14.02 5.01 -4.82
C ASP A 115 -13.78 6.44 -5.33
N GLY A 116 -13.74 6.58 -6.65
CA GLY A 116 -13.57 7.88 -7.33
C GLY A 116 -12.12 8.38 -7.42
N VAL A 117 -11.15 7.71 -6.80
CA VAL A 117 -9.73 8.13 -6.78
C VAL A 117 -8.84 7.15 -7.53
N ASP A 118 -7.93 7.66 -8.38
CA ASP A 118 -6.91 6.83 -9.01
C ASP A 118 -5.85 6.43 -7.97
N ILE A 119 -5.74 5.14 -7.68
CA ILE A 119 -4.80 4.57 -6.72
C ILE A 119 -3.62 3.97 -7.47
N HIS A 120 -2.44 4.53 -7.24
CA HIS A 120 -1.17 3.99 -7.71
C HIS A 120 -0.66 2.89 -6.76
N PHE A 121 -0.08 1.82 -7.32
CA PHE A 121 0.60 0.80 -6.53
C PHE A 121 1.69 0.07 -7.31
N ILE A 122 2.73 -0.38 -6.60
CA ILE A 122 3.67 -1.40 -7.05
C ILE A 122 3.07 -2.77 -6.75
N HIS A 123 3.18 -3.73 -7.67
CA HIS A 123 2.82 -5.12 -7.42
C HIS A 123 3.90 -6.06 -7.97
N VAL A 124 4.59 -6.77 -7.07
CA VAL A 124 5.63 -7.74 -7.40
C VAL A 124 5.20 -9.10 -6.89
N ARG A 125 5.09 -10.06 -7.82
CA ARG A 125 4.79 -11.45 -7.48
C ARG A 125 6.06 -12.23 -7.17
N SER A 126 5.98 -13.05 -6.14
CA SER A 126 6.98 -14.08 -5.85
C SER A 126 7.02 -15.12 -6.95
N LYS A 127 8.17 -15.81 -7.05
CA LYS A 127 8.30 -17.03 -7.87
C LYS A 127 7.81 -18.28 -7.15
N GLN A 128 7.60 -18.20 -5.83
CA GLN A 128 7.07 -19.30 -5.03
C GLN A 128 5.55 -19.38 -5.22
N PRO A 129 4.99 -20.56 -5.54
CA PRO A 129 3.58 -20.70 -5.89
C PRO A 129 2.62 -20.42 -4.72
N ASP A 130 3.08 -20.66 -3.49
CA ASP A 130 2.28 -20.52 -2.26
C ASP A 130 2.62 -19.25 -1.47
N ALA A 131 3.17 -18.23 -2.16
CA ALA A 131 3.54 -16.97 -1.52
C ALA A 131 2.31 -16.26 -0.93
N LEU A 132 2.45 -15.76 0.30
CA LEU A 132 1.36 -15.06 1.00
C LEU A 132 1.18 -13.65 0.42
N PRO A 133 -0.02 -13.23 -0.02
CA PRO A 133 -0.23 -11.85 -0.42
C PRO A 133 -0.12 -10.90 0.78
N MET A 134 0.68 -9.85 0.63
CA MET A 134 0.89 -8.81 1.66
C MET A 134 0.82 -7.41 1.05
N ILE A 135 0.05 -6.55 1.71
CA ILE A 135 0.01 -5.13 1.44
C ILE A 135 0.91 -4.38 2.42
N VAL A 136 1.79 -3.51 1.92
CA VAL A 136 2.69 -2.69 2.75
C VAL A 136 2.43 -1.21 2.46
N THR A 137 1.88 -0.51 3.44
CA THR A 137 1.53 0.91 3.33
C THR A 137 2.59 1.79 3.98
N HIS A 138 2.95 2.88 3.33
CA HIS A 138 3.75 3.95 3.96
C HIS A 138 2.87 4.86 4.83
N GLY A 139 3.48 5.78 5.58
CA GLY A 139 2.79 6.83 6.35
C GLY A 139 3.14 8.24 5.86
N TRP A 140 2.99 9.23 6.75
CA TRP A 140 3.47 10.60 6.56
C TRP A 140 4.70 10.86 7.45
N PRO A 141 5.75 11.57 6.98
CA PRO A 141 5.95 12.20 5.67
C PRO A 141 6.60 11.25 4.63
N GLY A 142 6.20 9.98 4.65
CA GLY A 142 6.79 8.90 3.88
C GLY A 142 6.26 8.74 2.44
N SER A 143 6.77 7.71 1.75
CA SER A 143 6.31 7.30 0.43
C SER A 143 6.73 5.86 0.11
N ILE A 144 6.25 5.32 -1.02
CA ILE A 144 6.62 4.00 -1.55
C ILE A 144 8.14 3.76 -1.68
N ILE A 145 8.94 4.84 -1.69
CA ILE A 145 10.41 4.78 -1.79
C ILE A 145 11.01 4.05 -0.59
N GLU A 146 10.39 4.16 0.59
CA GLU A 146 10.88 3.53 1.82
C GLU A 146 10.83 2.00 1.74
N GLN A 147 9.89 1.45 0.97
CA GLN A 147 9.66 0.01 0.86
C GLN A 147 10.46 -0.65 -0.27
N LEU A 148 11.18 0.10 -1.12
CA LEU A 148 11.86 -0.50 -2.28
C LEU A 148 12.86 -1.60 -1.91
N LYS A 149 13.55 -1.45 -0.77
CA LYS A 149 14.59 -2.39 -0.32
C LYS A 149 14.03 -3.70 0.24
N ILE A 150 12.76 -3.74 0.66
CA ILE A 150 12.15 -4.96 1.22
C ILE A 150 11.52 -5.84 0.15
N ILE A 151 11.29 -5.33 -1.07
CA ILE A 151 10.58 -6.05 -2.13
C ILE A 151 11.28 -7.36 -2.49
N ASP A 152 12.56 -7.33 -2.83
CA ASP A 152 13.27 -8.53 -3.30
C ASP A 152 13.48 -9.56 -2.17
N PRO A 153 13.88 -9.19 -0.93
CA PRO A 153 13.89 -10.12 0.19
C PRO A 153 12.55 -10.80 0.49
N LEU A 154 11.42 -10.09 0.34
CA LEU A 154 10.10 -10.65 0.60
C LEU A 154 9.57 -11.51 -0.56
N THR A 155 9.84 -11.12 -1.81
CA THR A 155 9.35 -11.84 -2.99
C THR A 155 10.29 -12.96 -3.46
N ASN A 156 11.53 -12.98 -2.97
CA ASN A 156 12.55 -13.96 -3.32
C ASN A 156 13.42 -14.35 -2.09
N PRO A 157 12.82 -14.81 -0.99
CA PRO A 157 13.53 -15.03 0.28
C PRO A 157 14.71 -16.01 0.16
N THR A 158 14.63 -17.00 -0.74
CA THR A 158 15.70 -17.98 -0.98
C THR A 158 17.00 -17.36 -1.51
N ALA A 159 16.93 -16.21 -2.17
CA ALA A 159 18.12 -15.46 -2.60
C ALA A 159 18.72 -14.57 -1.48
N HIS A 160 18.01 -14.43 -0.37
CA HIS A 160 18.33 -13.53 0.75
C HIS A 160 18.46 -14.28 2.09
N GLY A 161 18.64 -15.61 2.06
CA GLY A 161 18.86 -16.45 3.24
C GLY A 161 17.61 -16.89 4.00
N GLY A 162 16.41 -16.61 3.46
CA GLY A 162 15.13 -17.10 3.97
C GLY A 162 14.68 -18.42 3.31
N SER A 163 13.58 -18.98 3.80
CA SER A 163 12.98 -20.20 3.22
C SER A 163 11.95 -19.88 2.15
N ALA A 164 11.65 -20.83 1.26
CA ALA A 164 10.61 -20.66 0.24
C ALA A 164 9.21 -20.44 0.86
N SER A 165 8.95 -20.99 2.04
CA SER A 165 7.70 -20.80 2.78
C SER A 165 7.52 -19.41 3.38
N ASP A 166 8.58 -18.59 3.41
CA ASP A 166 8.54 -17.21 3.91
C ASP A 166 8.27 -16.18 2.79
N ALA A 167 7.84 -16.64 1.60
CA ALA A 167 7.69 -15.78 0.43
C ALA A 167 6.36 -15.02 0.43
N PHE A 168 6.39 -13.80 -0.11
CA PHE A 168 5.23 -12.94 -0.24
C PHE A 168 5.02 -12.45 -1.67
N ASP A 169 3.77 -12.35 -2.11
CA ASP A 169 3.38 -11.42 -3.16
C ASP A 169 3.20 -10.04 -2.51
N VAL A 170 3.87 -9.02 -3.03
CA VAL A 170 3.93 -7.70 -2.37
C VAL A 170 3.18 -6.65 -3.18
N VAL A 171 2.25 -5.97 -2.52
CA VAL A 171 1.52 -4.78 -3.04
C VAL A 171 1.88 -3.56 -2.19
N ILE A 172 2.42 -2.51 -2.81
CA ILE A 172 2.81 -1.27 -2.14
C ILE A 172 2.05 -0.10 -2.77
N PRO A 173 0.91 0.31 -2.20
CA PRO A 173 0.16 1.45 -2.70
C PRO A 173 0.82 2.77 -2.29
N SER A 174 0.66 3.79 -3.13
CA SER A 174 0.75 5.18 -2.67
C SER A 174 -0.55 5.53 -1.96
N LEU A 175 -0.45 6.05 -0.74
CA LEU A 175 -1.64 6.47 0.00
C LEU A 175 -2.43 7.53 -0.79
N PRO A 176 -3.75 7.62 -0.63
CA PRO A 176 -4.56 8.54 -1.42
C PRO A 176 -4.25 9.99 -1.05
N GLY A 177 -4.00 10.82 -2.06
CA GLY A 177 -3.40 12.14 -1.90
C GLY A 177 -1.87 12.18 -1.78
N TYR A 178 -1.19 11.04 -1.81
CA TYR A 178 0.28 10.91 -1.73
C TYR A 178 0.88 10.40 -3.04
N GLY A 179 2.11 10.83 -3.31
CA GLY A 179 2.93 10.32 -4.41
C GLY A 179 2.20 10.37 -5.76
N PHE A 180 1.99 9.20 -6.35
CA PHE A 180 1.36 9.05 -7.67
C PHE A 180 -0.13 8.70 -7.60
N SER A 181 -0.71 8.57 -6.41
CA SER A 181 -2.16 8.43 -6.26
C SER A 181 -2.85 9.79 -6.39
N GLY A 182 -4.07 9.76 -6.93
CA GLY A 182 -4.94 10.92 -7.03
C GLY A 182 -5.27 11.51 -5.66
N LYS A 183 -5.63 12.80 -5.65
CA LYS A 183 -6.12 13.48 -4.46
C LYS A 183 -7.64 13.33 -4.40
N PRO A 184 -8.21 12.88 -3.27
CA PRO A 184 -9.65 12.90 -3.06
C PRO A 184 -10.20 14.32 -3.32
N THR A 185 -11.36 14.39 -3.99
CA THR A 185 -12.06 15.65 -4.27
C THR A 185 -13.33 15.82 -3.43
N GLU A 186 -13.68 14.78 -2.67
CA GLU A 186 -14.81 14.74 -1.74
C GLU A 186 -14.28 14.61 -0.30
N LEU A 187 -15.09 15.00 0.68
CA LEU A 187 -14.79 14.86 2.10
C LEU A 187 -15.01 13.42 2.59
N GLY A 188 -14.41 13.05 3.73
CA GLY A 188 -14.64 11.75 4.38
C GLY A 188 -13.90 10.58 3.73
N TRP A 189 -12.80 10.89 3.05
CA TRP A 189 -11.89 9.90 2.49
C TRP A 189 -10.88 9.52 3.59
N ASP A 190 -11.34 8.67 4.51
CA ASP A 190 -10.70 8.33 5.79
C ASP A 190 -10.27 6.85 5.86
#